data_AF-A0A7Y7TSS6-F1
#
_entry.id   AF-A0A7Y7TSS6-F1
#
_cell.length_a   1.000
_cell.length_b   1.000
_cell.length_c   1.000
_cell.angle_alpha   90.00
_cell.angle_beta   90.00
_cell.angle_gamma   90.00
#
_symmetry.space_group_name_H-M   'P 1'
#
loop_
_entity.id
_entity.type
_entity.pdbx_description
1 polymer ?
#
loop_
_entity_poly.entity_id
_entity_poly.type
_entity_poly.pdbx_seq_one_letter_code
_entity_poly.pdbx_strand_id
1 'polypeptide(L)'
;MNTISNRFFKPIILIVLLLIPLLCFSNNSGAIEVFGFRIEFLFFGLILISIALFEKKTFLISILGLIGIISFKLIFDSNFNLIEHIFGNENFINQLINKHLRQGEWSTILNLTGLLLGFGILAKVFQQSKIPEILPDYLPNDWKGPFVLLLFISVLSAFLDNIAA
;
A
#
# COMPACT_ATOMS: atom_id res chain seq x y z
N MET A 1 15.16 31.45 22.79
CA MET A 1 15.10 31.78 21.36
C MET A 1 15.50 30.56 20.49
N ASN A 2 14.87 29.37 20.70
CA ASN A 2 15.29 28.09 20.08
C ASN A 2 14.17 27.27 19.41
N THR A 3 12.94 27.79 19.31
CA THR A 3 11.78 27.00 18.85
C THR A 3 11.50 27.07 17.33
N ILE A 4 12.20 27.93 16.60
CA ILE A 4 11.95 28.18 15.17
C ILE A 4 12.70 27.17 14.27
N SER A 5 13.86 26.67 14.69
CA SER A 5 14.68 25.73 13.90
C SER A 5 14.05 24.34 13.73
N ASN A 6 13.39 23.81 14.77
CA ASN A 6 12.79 22.47 14.74
C ASN A 6 11.58 22.31 13.82
N ARG A 7 10.96 23.41 13.36
CA ARG A 7 9.81 23.34 12.42
C ARG A 7 10.24 23.04 10.99
N PHE A 8 11.46 23.46 10.59
CA PHE A 8 12.03 23.21 9.26
C PHE A 8 12.90 21.96 9.20
N PHE A 9 13.54 21.58 10.32
CA PHE A 9 14.43 20.41 10.34
C PHE A 9 13.66 19.07 10.20
N LYS A 10 12.43 19.01 10.74
CA LYS A 10 11.56 17.82 10.63
C LYS A 10 11.16 17.45 9.20
N PRO A 11 10.66 18.36 8.34
CA PRO A 11 10.33 18.01 6.95
C PRO A 11 11.59 17.68 6.12
N ILE A 12 12.73 18.33 6.40
CA ILE A 12 14.01 18.01 5.72
C ILE A 12 14.49 16.60 6.08
N ILE A 13 14.44 16.22 7.36
CA ILE A 13 14.73 14.85 7.78
C ILE A 13 13.78 13.85 7.13
N LEU A 14 12.49 14.20 7.03
CA LEU A 14 11.49 13.33 6.41
C LEU A 14 11.75 13.13 4.91
N ILE A 15 12.16 14.18 4.20
CA ILE A 15 12.57 14.15 2.80
C ILE A 15 13.85 13.33 2.62
N VAL A 16 14.86 13.55 3.47
CA VAL A 16 16.12 12.79 3.43
C VAL A 16 15.88 11.31 3.72
N LEU A 17 15.02 10.97 4.70
CA LEU A 17 14.65 9.60 5.00
C LEU A 17 13.89 8.92 3.85
N LEU A 18 13.07 9.69 3.11
CA LEU A 18 12.37 9.24 1.90
C LEU A 18 13.31 9.01 0.71
N LEU A 19 14.50 9.62 0.73
CA LEU A 19 15.51 9.48 -0.32
C LEU A 19 16.50 8.32 -0.07
N ILE A 20 16.57 7.77 1.16
CA ILE A 20 17.41 6.62 1.51
C ILE A 20 17.14 5.39 0.61
N PRO A 21 15.89 5.03 0.26
CA PRO A 21 15.62 3.91 -0.64
C PRO A 21 16.23 4.07 -2.04
N LEU A 22 16.42 5.31 -2.53
CA LEU A 22 17.01 5.55 -3.84
C LEU A 22 18.49 5.17 -3.90
N LEU A 23 19.19 5.16 -2.76
CA LEU A 23 20.62 4.85 -2.69
C LEU A 23 20.93 3.35 -2.66
N CYS A 24 19.91 2.49 -2.52
CA CYS A 24 20.10 1.05 -2.27
C CYS A 24 19.98 0.17 -3.53
N PHE A 25 19.95 0.75 -4.74
CA PHE A 25 19.62 -0.02 -5.94
C PHE A 25 20.80 -0.76 -6.58
N SER A 26 20.65 -2.09 -6.62
CA SER A 26 21.45 -3.04 -7.39
C SER A 26 21.17 -2.88 -8.89
N ASN A 27 22.25 -2.84 -9.67
CA ASN A 27 22.29 -2.73 -11.12
C ASN A 27 21.87 -4.06 -11.76
N ASN A 28 20.72 -4.11 -12.44
CA ASN A 28 20.32 -5.28 -13.21
C ASN A 28 19.84 -4.86 -14.60
N SER A 29 20.44 -5.49 -15.60
CA SER A 29 20.33 -5.23 -17.03
C SER A 29 18.90 -5.32 -17.55
N GLY A 30 18.29 -4.20 -17.93
CA GLY A 30 17.01 -4.18 -18.65
C GLY A 30 16.18 -2.91 -18.53
N ALA A 31 16.42 -2.08 -17.52
CA ALA A 31 15.66 -0.85 -17.30
C ALA A 31 16.36 0.39 -17.91
N ILE A 32 15.59 1.37 -18.36
CA ILE A 32 16.11 2.64 -18.85
C ILE A 32 16.49 3.51 -17.65
N GLU A 33 17.80 3.64 -17.45
CA GLU A 33 18.37 4.41 -16.38
C GLU A 33 18.67 5.83 -16.85
N VAL A 34 18.28 6.80 -16.03
CA VAL A 34 18.67 8.21 -16.20
C VAL A 34 19.39 8.61 -14.90
N PHE A 35 20.65 9.04 -15.02
CA PHE A 35 21.54 9.36 -13.88
C PHE A 35 21.79 8.20 -12.89
N GLY A 36 21.69 6.94 -13.31
CA GLY A 36 21.91 5.76 -12.44
C GLY A 36 20.72 5.40 -11.56
N PHE A 37 19.56 6.03 -11.79
CA PHE A 37 18.29 5.66 -11.16
C PHE A 37 17.31 5.12 -12.21
N ARG A 38 16.54 4.13 -11.79
CA ARG A 38 15.37 3.65 -12.54
C ARG A 38 14.34 4.77 -12.64
N ILE A 39 13.98 5.12 -13.87
CA ILE A 39 13.07 6.24 -14.19
C ILE A 39 11.71 6.10 -13.49
N GLU A 40 11.27 4.88 -13.19
CA GLU A 40 10.03 4.58 -12.49
C GLU A 40 9.99 5.19 -11.09
N PHE A 41 11.14 5.31 -10.41
CA PHE A 41 11.20 5.96 -9.10
C PHE A 41 11.00 7.47 -9.18
N LEU A 42 11.42 8.09 -10.28
CA LEU A 42 11.17 9.51 -10.52
C LEU A 42 9.67 9.75 -10.73
N PHE A 43 9.02 8.91 -11.54
CA PHE A 43 7.57 8.95 -11.71
C PHE A 43 6.85 8.71 -10.38
N PHE A 44 7.27 7.71 -9.61
CA PHE A 44 6.69 7.43 -8.30
C PHE A 44 6.83 8.61 -7.32
N GLY A 45 8.01 9.23 -7.26
CA GLY A 45 8.24 10.43 -6.45
C GLY A 45 7.37 11.61 -6.88
N LEU A 46 7.21 11.81 -8.19
CA LEU A 46 6.33 12.85 -8.74
C LEU A 46 4.86 12.60 -8.40
N ILE A 47 4.41 11.34 -8.43
CA ILE A 47 3.06 10.95 -8.00
C ILE A 47 2.87 11.23 -6.52
N LEU A 48 3.82 10.85 -5.66
CA LEU A 48 3.74 11.12 -4.22
C LEU A 48 3.68 12.62 -3.92
N ILE A 49 4.50 13.44 -4.60
CA ILE A 49 4.45 14.89 -4.50
C ILE A 49 3.09 15.43 -4.95
N SER A 50 2.55 14.91 -6.05
CA SER A 50 1.24 15.30 -6.55
C SER A 50 0.13 14.94 -5.54
N ILE A 51 0.18 13.75 -4.94
CA ILE A 51 -0.76 13.33 -3.89
C ILE A 51 -0.66 14.25 -2.67
N ALA A 52 0.56 14.56 -2.23
CA ALA A 52 0.79 15.42 -1.08
C ALA A 52 0.28 16.85 -1.30
N LEU A 53 0.39 17.39 -2.52
CA LEU A 53 -0.12 18.73 -2.85
C LEU A 53 -1.65 18.77 -3.01
N PHE A 54 -2.28 17.64 -3.35
CA PHE A 54 -3.70 17.57 -3.70
C PHE A 54 -4.44 16.50 -2.89
N GLU A 55 -4.47 16.68 -1.57
CA GLU A 55 -5.07 15.73 -0.61
C GLU A 55 -6.54 15.38 -0.89
N LYS A 56 -7.31 16.29 -1.51
CA LYS A 56 -8.72 16.05 -1.85
C LYS A 56 -8.94 15.18 -3.10
N LYS A 57 -7.88 14.97 -3.91
CA LYS A 57 -7.95 14.25 -5.20
C LYS A 57 -6.96 13.09 -5.28
N THR A 58 -6.46 12.63 -4.14
CA THR A 58 -5.47 11.54 -4.02
C THR A 58 -5.80 10.32 -4.87
N PHE A 59 -7.06 9.87 -4.87
CA PHE A 59 -7.49 8.72 -5.66
C PHE A 59 -7.31 8.93 -7.18
N LEU A 60 -7.77 10.07 -7.70
CA LEU A 60 -7.69 10.38 -9.13
C LEU A 60 -6.24 10.57 -9.58
N ILE A 61 -5.41 11.18 -8.73
CA ILE A 61 -3.99 11.40 -9.00
C ILE A 61 -3.23 10.08 -8.97
N SER A 62 -3.56 9.18 -8.02
CA SER A 62 -2.97 7.84 -7.98
C SER A 62 -3.31 7.04 -9.23
N ILE A 63 -4.55 7.14 -9.74
CA ILE A 63 -4.95 6.46 -10.99
C ILE A 63 -4.20 7.03 -12.20
N LEU A 64 -4.15 8.36 -12.34
CA LEU A 64 -3.40 9.00 -13.43
C LEU A 64 -1.92 8.65 -13.36
N GLY A 65 -1.34 8.65 -12.17
CA GLY A 65 0.03 8.24 -11.93
C GLY A 65 0.30 6.78 -12.32
N LEU A 66 -0.59 5.88 -11.91
CA LEU A 66 -0.52 4.46 -12.27
C LEU A 66 -0.61 4.27 -13.79
N ILE A 67 -1.57 4.92 -14.46
CA ILE A 67 -1.71 4.89 -15.92
C ILE A 67 -0.43 5.41 -16.57
N GLY A 68 0.11 6.54 -16.09
CA GLY A 68 1.35 7.12 -16.60
C GLY A 68 2.54 6.17 -16.51
N ILE A 69 2.75 5.53 -15.36
CA ILE A 69 3.83 4.55 -15.16
C ILE A 69 3.63 3.33 -16.08
N ILE A 70 2.40 2.81 -16.15
CA ILE A 70 2.10 1.64 -16.97
C ILE A 70 2.32 1.95 -18.46
N SER A 71 1.82 3.09 -18.95
CA SER A 71 2.03 3.52 -20.33
C SER A 71 3.50 3.72 -20.64
N PHE A 72 4.26 4.33 -19.72
CA PHE A 72 5.71 4.45 -19.86
C PHE A 72 6.35 3.06 -20.00
N LYS A 73 6.05 2.14 -19.09
CA LYS A 73 6.64 0.81 -19.09
C LYS A 73 6.30 0.01 -20.36
N LEU A 74 5.07 0.10 -20.85
CA LEU A 74 4.66 -0.57 -22.10
C LEU A 74 5.39 -0.03 -23.35
N ILE A 75 5.71 1.26 -23.39
CA ILE A 75 6.36 1.87 -24.56
C ILE A 75 7.87 1.58 -24.55
N PHE A 76 8.46 1.57 -23.36
CA PHE A 76 9.91 1.61 -23.16
C PHE A 76 10.52 0.26 -22.78
N ASP A 77 9.72 -0.70 -22.27
CA ASP A 77 10.15 -2.06 -21.97
C ASP A 77 9.44 -3.05 -22.91
N SER A 78 10.16 -3.50 -23.94
CA SER A 78 9.59 -4.37 -24.99
C SER A 78 9.26 -5.79 -24.52
N ASN A 79 9.78 -6.22 -23.37
CA ASN A 79 9.49 -7.55 -22.79
C ASN A 79 8.39 -7.52 -21.73
N PHE A 80 7.81 -6.35 -21.44
CA PHE A 80 6.83 -6.21 -20.38
C PHE A 80 5.41 -6.54 -20.87
N ASN A 81 4.93 -7.74 -20.56
CA ASN A 81 3.52 -8.12 -20.70
C ASN A 81 2.76 -7.91 -19.39
N LEU A 82 1.95 -6.84 -19.32
CA LEU A 82 1.05 -6.58 -18.20
C LEU A 82 0.11 -7.76 -17.90
N ILE A 83 -0.44 -8.35 -18.95
CA ILE A 83 -1.41 -9.44 -18.83
C ILE A 83 -0.75 -10.67 -18.21
N GLU A 84 0.44 -11.04 -18.69
CA GLU A 84 1.22 -12.17 -18.16
C GLU A 84 1.67 -11.90 -16.71
N HIS A 85 2.01 -10.66 -16.38
CA HIS A 85 2.39 -10.30 -15.02
C HIS A 85 1.22 -10.38 -14.02
N ILE A 86 0.02 -9.95 -14.42
CA ILE A 86 -1.16 -9.94 -13.55
C ILE A 86 -1.81 -11.32 -13.50
N PHE A 87 -2.01 -11.97 -14.65
CA PHE A 87 -2.79 -13.20 -14.76
C PHE A 87 -1.95 -14.47 -14.95
N GLY A 88 -0.63 -14.36 -15.17
CA GLY A 88 0.20 -15.51 -15.53
C GLY A 88 0.00 -15.95 -16.99
N ASN A 89 0.73 -17.00 -17.41
CA ASN A 89 0.61 -17.57 -18.75
C ASN A 89 -0.42 -18.70 -18.86
N GLU A 90 -0.88 -19.23 -17.72
CA GLU A 90 -1.79 -20.37 -17.67
C GLU A 90 -3.26 -19.95 -17.82
N ASN A 91 -4.12 -20.86 -18.28
CA ASN A 91 -5.55 -20.60 -18.38
C ASN A 91 -6.17 -20.21 -17.02
N PHE A 92 -6.85 -19.05 -16.96
CA PHE A 92 -7.47 -18.51 -15.75
C PHE A 92 -8.39 -19.51 -15.03
N ILE A 93 -9.16 -20.30 -15.77
CA ILE A 93 -10.06 -21.33 -15.23
C ILE A 93 -9.27 -22.43 -14.51
N ASN A 94 -8.14 -22.85 -15.07
CA ASN A 94 -7.27 -23.85 -14.45
C ASN A 94 -6.63 -23.31 -13.17
N GLN A 95 -6.29 -22.01 -13.13
CA GLN A 95 -5.74 -21.34 -11.94
C GLN A 95 -6.77 -21.13 -10.82
N LEU A 96 -8.06 -20.97 -11.18
CA LEU A 96 -9.16 -20.89 -10.22
C LEU A 96 -9.39 -22.22 -9.51
N ILE A 97 -9.33 -23.32 -10.26
CA ILE A 97 -9.63 -24.67 -9.75
C ILE A 97 -8.41 -25.25 -9.02
N ASN A 98 -7.20 -25.00 -9.51
CA ASN A 98 -5.97 -25.56 -8.98
C ASN A 98 -5.13 -24.52 -8.24
N LYS A 99 -5.16 -24.55 -6.90
CA LYS A 99 -4.39 -23.63 -6.03
C LYS A 99 -2.88 -23.66 -6.29
N HIS A 100 -2.34 -24.78 -6.79
CA HIS A 100 -0.92 -24.98 -7.09
C HIS A 100 -0.47 -24.39 -8.44
N LEU A 101 -1.41 -24.08 -9.34
CA LEU A 101 -1.14 -23.49 -10.66
C LEU A 101 -1.36 -21.97 -10.68
N ARG A 102 -1.58 -21.36 -9.52
CA ARG A 102 -1.95 -19.95 -9.40
C ARG A 102 -0.71 -19.11 -9.71
N GLN A 103 -0.74 -18.40 -10.83
CA GLN A 103 0.34 -17.57 -11.33
C GLN A 103 -0.12 -16.11 -11.39
N GLY A 104 0.84 -15.19 -11.43
CA GLY A 104 0.57 -13.76 -11.42
C GLY A 104 0.05 -13.23 -10.07
N GLU A 105 -0.19 -11.93 -10.03
CA GLU A 105 -0.56 -11.21 -8.80
C GLU A 105 -2.08 -11.03 -8.61
N TRP A 106 -2.91 -11.48 -9.56
CA TRP A 106 -4.37 -11.32 -9.50
C TRP A 106 -4.98 -11.92 -8.23
N SER A 107 -4.43 -13.04 -7.76
CA SER A 107 -4.80 -13.69 -6.51
C SER A 107 -4.62 -12.77 -5.31
N THR A 108 -3.48 -12.10 -5.25
CA THR A 108 -3.10 -11.20 -4.17
C THR A 108 -3.96 -9.95 -4.20
N ILE A 109 -4.23 -9.41 -5.39
CA ILE A 109 -5.14 -8.28 -5.58
C ILE A 109 -6.55 -8.63 -5.07
N LEU A 110 -7.06 -9.82 -5.41
CA LEU A 110 -8.37 -10.29 -4.95
C LEU A 110 -8.39 -10.45 -3.43
N ASN A 111 -7.35 -11.06 -2.85
CA ASN A 111 -7.18 -11.19 -1.40
C ASN A 111 -7.21 -9.81 -0.71
N LEU A 112 -6.34 -8.89 -1.10
CA LEU A 112 -6.27 -7.54 -0.53
C LEU A 112 -7.58 -6.77 -0.70
N THR A 113 -8.24 -6.92 -1.85
CA THR A 113 -9.56 -6.31 -2.08
C THR A 113 -10.61 -6.89 -1.12
N GLY A 114 -10.65 -8.21 -0.96
CA GLY A 114 -11.53 -8.89 -0.03
C GLY A 114 -11.29 -8.46 1.42
N LEU A 115 -10.03 -8.32 1.81
CA LEU A 115 -9.62 -7.81 3.12
C LEU A 115 -10.07 -6.36 3.34
N LEU A 116 -9.87 -5.45 2.37
CA LEU A 116 -10.32 -4.06 2.49
C LEU A 116 -11.85 -3.95 2.59
N LEU A 117 -12.58 -4.74 1.79
CA LEU A 117 -14.04 -4.82 1.86
C LEU A 117 -14.50 -5.40 3.21
N GLY A 118 -13.85 -6.47 3.67
CA GLY A 118 -14.10 -7.09 4.97
C GLY A 118 -13.89 -6.09 6.11
N PHE A 119 -12.80 -5.32 6.10
CA PHE A 119 -12.56 -4.27 7.09
C PHE A 119 -13.63 -3.19 7.04
N GLY A 120 -14.07 -2.78 5.86
CA GLY A 120 -15.16 -1.82 5.72
C GLY A 120 -16.47 -2.31 6.33
N ILE A 121 -16.82 -3.58 6.09
CA ILE A 121 -18.01 -4.22 6.67
C ILE A 121 -17.87 -4.33 8.20
N LEU A 122 -16.73 -4.83 8.68
CA LEU A 122 -16.47 -4.97 10.11
C LEU A 122 -16.50 -3.63 10.82
N ALA A 123 -15.87 -2.59 10.26
CA ALA A 123 -15.90 -1.24 10.81
C ALA A 123 -17.34 -0.69 10.89
N LYS A 124 -18.17 -0.95 9.87
CA LYS A 124 -19.58 -0.57 9.87
C LYS A 124 -20.38 -1.29 10.95
N VAL A 125 -20.20 -2.61 11.09
CA VAL A 125 -20.85 -3.41 12.15
C VAL A 125 -20.39 -2.94 13.53
N PHE A 126 -19.09 -2.70 13.69
CA PHE A 126 -18.49 -2.21 14.93
C PHE A 126 -19.07 -0.85 15.33
N GLN A 127 -19.17 0.10 14.40
CA GLN A 127 -19.83 1.39 14.65
C GLN A 127 -21.30 1.24 15.01
N GLN A 128 -22.05 0.43 14.29
CA GLN A 128 -23.49 0.21 14.56
C GLN A 128 -23.76 -0.47 15.90
N SER A 129 -22.82 -1.30 16.37
CA SER A 129 -22.94 -2.05 17.63
C SER A 129 -22.73 -1.20 18.89
N LYS A 130 -22.31 0.07 18.77
CA LYS A 130 -21.91 0.96 19.88
C LYS A 130 -20.78 0.43 20.77
N ILE A 131 -20.17 -0.72 20.44
CA ILE A 131 -18.99 -1.24 21.13
C ILE A 131 -17.90 -0.19 21.30
N PRO A 132 -17.51 0.62 20.28
CA PRO A 132 -16.48 1.64 20.48
C PRO A 132 -16.82 2.74 21.51
N GLU A 133 -18.11 3.00 21.76
CA GLU A 133 -18.53 4.03 22.74
C GLU A 133 -18.37 3.53 24.17
N ILE A 134 -18.65 2.25 24.43
CA ILE A 134 -18.53 1.63 25.76
C ILE A 134 -17.12 1.10 26.04
N LEU A 135 -16.33 0.82 25.00
CA LEU A 135 -15.02 0.18 25.13
C LEU A 135 -14.07 0.92 26.09
N PRO A 136 -14.00 2.27 26.11
CA PRO A 136 -13.16 3.00 27.06
C PRO A 136 -13.50 2.72 28.52
N ASP A 137 -14.77 2.51 28.84
CA ASP A 137 -15.24 2.27 30.21
C ASP A 137 -14.84 0.88 30.74
N TYR A 138 -14.58 -0.06 29.84
CA TYR A 138 -14.11 -1.42 30.17
C TYR A 138 -12.58 -1.55 30.12
N LEU A 139 -11.86 -0.52 29.65
CA LEU A 139 -10.41 -0.55 29.60
C LEU A 139 -9.81 -0.24 30.98
N PRO A 140 -8.73 -0.93 31.38
CA PRO A 140 -8.02 -0.57 32.59
C PRO A 140 -7.44 0.85 32.49
N ASN A 141 -7.63 1.65 33.54
CA ASN A 141 -7.21 3.07 33.62
C ASN A 141 -5.68 3.28 33.61
N ASP A 142 -4.90 2.19 33.63
CA ASP A 142 -3.44 2.21 33.63
C ASP A 142 -2.86 2.15 32.20
N TRP A 143 -1.52 2.12 32.10
CA TRP A 143 -0.76 1.85 30.87
C TRP A 143 -1.18 0.58 30.11
N LYS A 144 -1.91 -0.32 30.78
CA LYS A 144 -2.47 -1.54 30.20
C LYS A 144 -3.69 -1.27 29.30
N GLY A 145 -4.40 -0.15 29.46
CA GLY A 145 -5.58 0.20 28.66
C GLY A 145 -5.27 0.22 27.16
N PRO A 146 -4.28 1.01 26.70
CA PRO A 146 -3.85 1.01 25.30
C PRO A 146 -3.36 -0.35 24.80
N PHE A 147 -2.72 -1.16 25.66
CA PHE A 147 -2.27 -2.51 25.30
C PHE A 147 -3.43 -3.48 25.09
N VAL A 148 -4.44 -3.46 25.96
CA VAL A 148 -5.66 -4.27 25.82
C VAL A 148 -6.43 -3.85 24.58
N LEU A 149 -6.49 -2.55 24.29
CA LEU A 149 -7.10 -2.04 23.05
C LEU A 149 -6.37 -2.57 21.79
N LEU A 150 -5.04 -2.57 21.80
CA LEU A 150 -4.24 -3.16 20.72
C LEU A 150 -4.49 -4.67 20.56
N LEU A 151 -4.58 -5.41 21.67
CA LEU A 151 -4.91 -6.84 21.63
C LEU A 151 -6.29 -7.08 20.99
N PHE A 152 -7.28 -6.27 21.38
CA PHE A 152 -8.63 -6.35 20.82
C PHE A 152 -8.65 -6.06 19.31
N ILE A 153 -7.98 -5.01 18.87
CA ILE A 153 -7.83 -4.69 17.44
C ILE A 153 -7.04 -5.80 16.72
N SER A 154 -6.01 -6.36 17.35
CA SER A 154 -5.22 -7.47 16.79
C SER A 154 -6.07 -8.72 16.59
N VAL A 155 -6.95 -9.06 17.53
CA VAL A 155 -7.89 -10.17 17.38
C VAL A 155 -8.87 -9.91 16.24
N LEU A 156 -9.41 -8.69 16.14
CA LEU A 156 -10.30 -8.30 15.04
C LEU A 156 -9.59 -8.34 13.67
N SER A 157 -8.33 -7.92 13.59
CA SER A 157 -7.50 -8.01 12.37
C SER A 157 -7.24 -9.47 12.01
N ALA A 158 -6.86 -10.32 12.96
CA ALA A 158 -6.56 -11.73 12.71
C ALA A 158 -7.75 -12.52 12.16
N PHE A 159 -8.98 -12.25 12.61
CA PHE A 159 -10.18 -12.87 12.03
C PHE A 159 -10.37 -12.48 10.57
N LEU A 160 -9.99 -11.26 10.21
CA LEU A 160 -10.20 -10.73 8.87
C LEU A 160 -9.10 -11.16 7.91
N ASP A 161 -7.86 -11.19 8.37
CA ASP A 161 -6.70 -11.71 7.63
C ASP A 161 -6.87 -13.22 7.32
N ASN A 162 -7.60 -13.97 8.15
CA ASN A 162 -7.87 -15.39 7.94
C ASN A 162 -9.02 -15.69 6.95
N ILE A 163 -9.94 -14.74 6.70
CA ILE A 163 -10.94 -14.88 5.61
C ILE A 163 -10.25 -14.71 4.23
N ALA A 164 -9.10 -14.05 4.22
CA ALA A 164 -8.38 -13.65 3.02
C ALA A 164 -7.24 -14.64 2.64
N ALA A 165 -6.91 -15.61 3.51
CA ALA A 165 -5.88 -16.65 3.35
C ALA A 165 -6.44 -17.98 2.76
#